data_AF-A0A1M6CJC9-F1
#
_entry.id   AF-A0A1M6CJC9-F1
#
_cell.length_a   1.000
_cell.length_b   1.000
_cell.length_c   1.000
_cell.angle_alpha   90.00
_cell.angle_beta   90.00
_cell.angle_gamma   90.00
#
_symmetry.space_group_name_H-M   'P 1'
#
loop_
_entity.id
_entity.type
_entity.pdbx_description
1 polymer ?
#
loop_
_entity_poly.entity_id
_entity_poly.type
_entity_poly.pdbx_seq_one_letter_code
_entity_poly.pdbx_strand_id
1 'polypeptide(L)'
;MRKSGYILIFVLLVFVGSITYILHANYRKIAANALTINELRYRITELENENSDLRKELEAQAEAHEREHELFQSMAFLSKEFVDACVSGNKEVLTKLLSDEFTLKDNEREIMAVYKYENENISERLYSRDSEYIYKDMLIQGYNYDVENDIFYIFLREFYVDKHGKPADILPSYKHLGFKRLNDEWKIVILEHDV
;
A
#
# COMPACT_ATOMS: atom_id res chain seq x y z
N MET A 1 39.33 69.81 -50.62
CA MET A 1 39.18 68.35 -50.82
C MET A 1 39.05 67.51 -49.54
N ARG A 2 38.78 68.05 -48.34
CA ARG A 2 38.66 67.23 -47.09
C ARG A 2 37.24 66.78 -46.70
N LYS A 3 36.17 67.38 -47.26
CA LYS A 3 34.78 67.13 -46.82
C LYS A 3 34.20 65.75 -47.21
N SER A 4 34.63 65.14 -48.32
CA SER A 4 34.08 63.83 -48.74
C SER A 4 34.56 62.65 -47.89
N GLY A 5 35.75 62.76 -47.26
CA GLY A 5 36.27 61.73 -46.36
C GLY A 5 35.46 61.59 -45.07
N TYR A 6 34.96 62.69 -44.51
CA TYR A 6 34.12 62.67 -43.30
C TYR A 6 32.75 62.01 -43.53
N ILE A 7 32.17 62.19 -44.72
CA ILE A 7 30.89 61.55 -45.08
C ILE A 7 31.07 60.03 -45.18
N LEU A 8 32.16 59.57 -45.80
CA LEU A 8 32.45 58.14 -45.91
C LEU A 8 32.69 57.49 -44.53
N ILE A 9 33.44 58.17 -43.65
CA ILE A 9 33.69 57.69 -42.27
C ILE A 9 32.37 57.62 -41.49
N PHE A 10 31.51 58.63 -41.62
CA PHE A 10 30.21 58.64 -40.94
C PHE A 10 29.30 57.50 -41.41
N VAL A 11 29.19 57.26 -42.72
CA VAL A 11 28.41 56.14 -43.27
C VAL A 11 28.94 54.79 -42.76
N LEU A 12 30.27 54.63 -42.69
CA LEU A 12 30.88 53.41 -42.17
C LEU A 12 30.58 53.19 -40.67
N LEU A 13 30.61 54.25 -39.87
CA LEU A 13 30.26 54.16 -38.44
C LEU A 13 28.79 53.78 -38.23
N VAL A 14 27.87 54.35 -39.03
CA VAL A 14 26.44 53.98 -38.98
C VAL A 14 26.25 52.52 -39.39
N PHE A 15 26.96 52.05 -40.42
CA PHE A 15 26.89 50.67 -40.88
C PHE A 15 27.43 49.69 -39.82
N VAL A 16 28.59 49.99 -39.23
CA VAL A 16 29.18 49.18 -38.15
C VAL A 16 28.25 49.17 -36.93
N GLY A 17 27.68 50.32 -36.55
CA GLY A 17 26.70 50.42 -35.45
C GLY A 17 25.41 49.62 -35.71
N SER A 18 24.96 49.56 -36.97
CA SER A 18 23.79 48.77 -37.36
C SER A 18 24.10 47.27 -37.29
N ILE A 19 25.28 46.84 -37.74
CA ILE A 19 25.72 45.44 -37.65
C ILE A 19 25.85 45.01 -36.18
N THR A 20 26.48 45.82 -35.32
CA THR A 20 26.63 45.49 -33.90
C THR A 20 25.28 45.42 -33.19
N TYR A 21 24.34 46.31 -33.52
CA TYR A 21 22.98 46.26 -32.99
C TYR A 21 22.25 44.95 -33.39
N ILE A 22 22.33 44.56 -34.66
CA ILE A 22 21.72 43.32 -35.16
C ILE A 22 22.35 42.09 -34.48
N LEU A 23 23.68 42.05 -34.37
CA LEU A 23 24.39 40.98 -33.67
C LEU A 23 23.98 40.87 -32.20
N HIS A 24 23.87 42.01 -31.50
CA HIS A 24 23.45 42.05 -30.10
C HIS A 24 22.00 41.59 -29.91
N ALA A 25 21.10 42.03 -30.79
CA ALA A 25 19.69 41.60 -30.77
C ALA A 25 19.55 40.09 -31.02
N ASN A 26 20.32 39.54 -31.97
CA ASN A 26 20.36 38.10 -32.23
C ASN A 26 20.96 37.32 -31.06
N TYR A 27 22.04 37.81 -30.46
CA TYR A 27 22.64 37.18 -29.29
C TYR A 27 21.66 37.09 -28.12
N ARG A 28 20.91 38.17 -27.83
CA ARG A 28 19.86 38.16 -26.81
C ARG A 28 18.76 37.14 -27.09
N LYS A 29 18.30 37.02 -28.35
CA LYS A 29 17.31 36.00 -28.73
C LYS A 29 17.85 34.58 -28.56
N ILE A 30 19.09 34.33 -28.95
CA ILE A 30 19.74 33.02 -28.78
C ILE A 30 19.87 32.67 -27.29
N ALA A 31 20.31 33.62 -26.46
CA ALA A 31 20.43 33.41 -25.02
C ALA A 31 19.07 33.14 -24.36
N ALA A 32 18.03 33.90 -24.73
CA ALA A 32 16.67 33.66 -24.24
C ALA A 32 16.15 32.28 -24.67
N ASN A 33 16.33 31.91 -25.93
CA ASN A 33 15.94 30.59 -26.43
C ASN A 33 16.71 29.46 -25.72
N ALA A 34 18.00 29.65 -25.44
CA ALA A 34 18.80 28.66 -24.71
C ALA A 34 18.29 28.44 -23.28
N LEU A 35 17.86 29.52 -22.59
CA LEU A 35 17.23 29.42 -21.28
C LEU A 35 15.91 28.64 -21.35
N THR A 36 15.03 28.99 -22.29
CA THR A 36 13.76 28.28 -22.51
C THR A 36 13.97 26.80 -22.86
N ILE A 37 14.98 26.47 -23.67
CA ILE A 37 15.32 25.06 -23.99
C ILE A 37 15.74 24.31 -22.73
N ASN A 38 16.53 24.92 -21.84
CA ASN A 38 16.94 24.28 -20.59
C ASN A 38 15.77 24.07 -19.63
N GLU A 39 14.86 25.04 -19.51
CA GLU A 39 13.63 24.91 -18.72
C GLU A 39 12.74 23.79 -19.26
N LEU A 40 12.54 23.72 -20.58
CA LEU A 40 11.77 22.65 -21.22
C LEU A 40 12.42 21.28 -21.01
N ARG A 41 13.75 21.17 -21.09
CA ARG A 41 14.48 19.92 -20.81
C ARG A 41 14.27 19.48 -19.36
N TYR A 42 14.40 20.40 -18.42
CA TYR A 42 14.13 20.10 -17.01
C TYR A 42 12.71 19.60 -16.81
N ARG A 43 11.71 20.28 -17.40
CA ARG A 43 10.31 19.87 -17.29
C ARG A 43 10.03 18.51 -17.95
N ILE A 44 10.68 18.19 -19.08
CA ILE A 44 10.57 16.87 -19.70
C ILE A 44 11.09 15.80 -18.75
N THR A 45 12.27 15.98 -18.16
CA THR A 45 12.82 15.01 -17.21
C THR A 45 11.95 14.83 -15.96
N GLU A 46 11.38 15.92 -15.43
CA GLU A 46 10.43 15.87 -14.31
C GLU A 46 9.19 15.03 -14.67
N LEU A 47 8.59 15.29 -15.84
CA LEU A 47 7.43 14.55 -16.33
C LEU A 47 7.75 13.09 -16.67
N GLU A 48 8.96 12.79 -17.14
CA GLU A 48 9.42 11.42 -17.38
C GLU A 48 9.52 10.63 -16.08
N ASN A 49 10.04 11.26 -15.01
CA ASN A 49 10.09 10.65 -13.68
C ASN A 49 8.69 10.42 -13.11
N GLU A 50 7.81 11.43 -13.17
CA GLU A 50 6.41 11.31 -12.72
C GLU A 50 5.67 10.20 -13.47
N ASN A 51 5.82 10.12 -14.80
CA ASN A 51 5.23 9.04 -15.59
C ASN A 51 5.81 7.66 -15.26
N SER A 52 7.11 7.59 -14.94
CA SER A 52 7.74 6.34 -14.50
C SER A 52 7.13 5.87 -13.17
N ASP A 53 6.97 6.77 -12.21
CA ASP A 53 6.43 6.44 -10.88
C ASP A 53 4.95 6.02 -10.97
N LEU A 54 4.14 6.74 -11.74
CA LEU A 54 2.74 6.37 -12.01
C LEU A 54 2.61 4.99 -12.67
N ARG A 55 3.53 4.64 -13.58
CA ARG A 55 3.52 3.31 -14.22
C ARG A 55 3.80 2.21 -13.21
N LYS A 56 4.78 2.39 -12.33
CA LYS A 56 5.09 1.42 -11.27
C LYS A 56 3.90 1.25 -10.32
N GLU A 57 3.26 2.36 -9.94
CA GLU A 57 2.07 2.32 -9.09
C GLU A 57 0.91 1.55 -9.75
N LEU A 58 0.64 1.81 -11.04
CA LEU A 58 -0.39 1.10 -11.80
C LEU A 58 -0.07 -0.39 -11.99
N GLU A 59 1.19 -0.73 -12.24
CA GLU A 59 1.65 -2.12 -12.35
C GLU A 59 1.46 -2.85 -11.02
N ALA A 60 1.83 -2.24 -9.89
CA ALA A 60 1.62 -2.80 -8.56
C ALA A 60 0.12 -2.98 -8.23
N GLN A 61 -0.74 -2.00 -8.57
CA GLN A 61 -2.18 -2.12 -8.39
C GLN A 61 -2.78 -3.24 -9.26
N ALA A 62 -2.31 -3.39 -10.50
CA ALA A 62 -2.77 -4.46 -11.38
C ALA A 62 -2.38 -5.84 -10.85
N GLU A 63 -1.13 -6.00 -10.40
CA GLU A 63 -0.66 -7.23 -9.74
C GLU A 63 -1.47 -7.52 -8.48
N ALA A 64 -1.70 -6.52 -7.62
CA ALA A 64 -2.49 -6.67 -6.41
C ALA A 64 -3.89 -7.21 -6.72
N HIS A 65 -4.58 -6.63 -7.70
CA HIS A 65 -5.92 -7.06 -8.09
C HIS A 65 -5.95 -8.46 -8.71
N GLU A 66 -4.94 -8.83 -9.50
CA GLU A 66 -4.82 -10.19 -10.03
C GLU A 66 -4.66 -11.21 -8.89
N ARG A 67 -3.75 -10.94 -7.96
CA ARG A 67 -3.52 -11.79 -6.77
C ARG A 67 -4.74 -11.87 -5.88
N GLU A 68 -5.42 -10.75 -5.65
CA GLU A 68 -6.67 -10.69 -4.91
C GLU A 68 -7.69 -11.67 -5.48
N HIS A 69 -7.90 -11.63 -6.80
CA HIS A 69 -8.85 -12.49 -7.49
C HIS A 69 -8.47 -13.97 -7.40
N GLU A 70 -7.19 -14.29 -7.61
CA GLU A 70 -6.69 -15.68 -7.57
C GLU A 70 -6.80 -16.29 -6.16
N LEU A 71 -6.47 -15.52 -5.14
CA LEU A 71 -6.28 -16.04 -3.78
C LEU A 71 -7.54 -15.95 -2.92
N PHE A 72 -8.49 -15.08 -3.27
CA PHE A 72 -9.66 -14.79 -2.42
C PHE A 72 -10.39 -16.04 -1.92
N GLN A 73 -10.70 -16.99 -2.81
CA GLN A 73 -11.45 -18.20 -2.41
C GLN A 73 -10.68 -19.03 -1.38
N SER A 74 -9.38 -19.21 -1.58
CA SER A 74 -8.51 -19.96 -0.67
C SER A 74 -8.40 -19.25 0.68
N MET A 75 -8.19 -17.93 0.67
CA MET A 75 -8.03 -17.16 1.91
C MET A 75 -9.34 -17.03 2.68
N ALA A 76 -10.48 -16.91 1.97
CA ALA A 76 -11.81 -16.95 2.57
C ALA A 76 -12.10 -18.31 3.23
N PHE A 77 -11.69 -19.41 2.59
CA PHE A 77 -11.82 -20.74 3.17
C PHE A 77 -10.98 -20.89 4.44
N LEU A 78 -9.69 -20.50 4.40
CA LEU A 78 -8.81 -20.57 5.58
C LEU A 78 -9.28 -19.65 6.71
N SER A 79 -9.82 -18.48 6.37
CA SER A 79 -10.44 -17.57 7.34
C SER A 79 -11.61 -18.23 8.05
N LYS A 80 -12.48 -18.91 7.31
CA LYS A 80 -13.58 -19.67 7.89
C LYS A 80 -13.08 -20.82 8.77
N GLU A 81 -12.06 -21.56 8.31
CA GLU A 81 -11.47 -22.66 9.07
C GLU A 81 -10.87 -22.17 10.40
N PHE A 82 -10.23 -20.99 10.39
CA PHE A 82 -9.74 -20.32 11.58
C PHE A 82 -10.87 -19.96 12.55
N VAL A 83 -11.93 -19.31 12.07
CA VAL A 83 -13.10 -18.96 12.89
C VAL A 83 -13.75 -20.21 13.48
N ASP A 84 -13.97 -21.26 12.69
CA ASP A 84 -14.55 -22.52 13.17
C ASP A 84 -13.66 -23.18 14.26
N ALA A 85 -12.34 -23.09 14.11
CA ALA A 85 -11.38 -23.58 15.10
C ALA A 85 -11.40 -22.73 16.39
N CYS A 86 -11.54 -21.41 16.28
CA CYS A 86 -11.76 -20.51 17.41
C CYS A 86 -13.06 -20.83 18.15
N VAL A 87 -14.15 -21.10 17.44
CA VAL A 87 -15.45 -21.43 18.04
C VAL A 87 -15.44 -22.80 18.74
N SER A 88 -14.80 -23.80 18.11
CA SER A 88 -14.77 -25.17 18.63
C SER A 88 -13.64 -25.45 19.63
N GLY A 89 -12.67 -24.54 19.76
CA GLY A 89 -11.46 -24.76 20.54
C GLY A 89 -10.52 -25.80 19.92
N ASN A 90 -10.53 -25.96 18.59
CA ASN A 90 -9.68 -26.93 17.91
C ASN A 90 -8.24 -26.44 17.78
N LYS A 91 -7.44 -26.69 18.82
CA LYS A 91 -6.04 -26.29 18.89
C LYS A 91 -5.16 -26.84 17.77
N GLU A 92 -5.42 -28.06 17.30
CA GLU A 92 -4.61 -28.65 16.23
C GLU A 92 -4.75 -27.85 14.94
N VAL A 93 -5.98 -27.46 14.59
CA VAL A 93 -6.25 -26.61 13.42
C VAL A 93 -5.66 -25.22 13.63
N LEU A 94 -5.83 -24.61 14.81
CA LEU A 94 -5.21 -23.31 15.12
C LEU A 94 -3.68 -23.34 14.96
N THR A 95 -3.03 -24.40 15.45
CA THR A 95 -1.57 -24.59 15.30
C THR A 95 -1.17 -24.70 13.83
N LYS A 96 -2.00 -25.31 12.98
CA LYS A 96 -1.71 -25.44 11.55
C LYS A 96 -1.94 -24.13 10.78
N LEU A 97 -2.89 -23.30 11.19
CA LEU A 97 -3.24 -22.07 10.49
C LEU A 97 -2.35 -20.89 10.89
N LEU A 98 -1.95 -20.81 12.15
CA LEU A 98 -1.08 -19.74 12.65
C LEU A 98 0.39 -19.97 12.26
N SER A 99 1.13 -18.90 12.03
CA SER A 99 2.58 -18.96 11.86
C SER A 99 3.29 -19.30 13.18
N ASP A 100 4.57 -19.67 13.09
CA ASP A 100 5.42 -19.97 14.25
C ASP A 100 5.69 -18.76 15.17
N GLU A 101 5.29 -17.55 14.73
CA GLU A 101 5.38 -16.34 15.55
C GLU A 101 4.32 -16.33 16.67
N PHE A 102 3.26 -17.12 16.53
CA PHE A 102 2.22 -17.29 17.53
C PHE A 102 2.52 -18.47 18.43
N THR A 103 2.56 -18.23 19.74
CA THR A 103 2.58 -19.28 20.75
C THR A 103 1.18 -19.50 21.30
N LEU A 104 0.61 -20.68 21.07
CA LEU A 104 -0.68 -21.05 21.66
C LEU A 104 -0.52 -21.52 23.11
N LYS A 105 -1.08 -20.75 24.05
CA LYS A 105 -1.27 -21.17 25.44
C LYS A 105 -2.66 -21.72 25.62
N ASP A 106 -2.75 -22.96 26.04
CA ASP A 106 -3.99 -23.69 26.20
C ASP A 106 -4.10 -24.13 27.65
N ASN A 107 -5.16 -23.69 28.30
CA ASN A 107 -5.62 -24.29 29.55
C ASN A 107 -6.98 -24.94 29.27
N GLU A 108 -7.42 -25.85 30.13
CA GLU A 108 -8.64 -26.64 29.91
C GLU A 108 -9.91 -25.81 29.60
N ARG A 109 -9.88 -24.48 29.81
CA ARG A 109 -10.99 -23.55 29.61
C ARG A 109 -10.80 -22.55 28.47
N GLU A 110 -9.58 -22.21 28.07
CA GLU A 110 -9.32 -21.18 27.07
C GLU A 110 -8.06 -21.47 26.25
N ILE A 111 -8.08 -20.99 25.00
CA ILE A 111 -6.91 -20.96 24.12
C ILE A 111 -6.56 -19.51 23.87
N MET A 112 -5.31 -19.15 24.16
CA MET A 112 -4.74 -17.82 23.97
C MET A 112 -3.64 -17.88 22.91
N ALA A 113 -3.63 -16.96 21.95
CA ALA A 113 -2.49 -16.69 21.09
C ALA A 113 -1.59 -15.65 21.75
N VAL A 114 -0.30 -15.93 21.85
CA VAL A 114 0.69 -14.98 22.38
C VAL A 114 1.74 -14.70 21.31
N TYR A 115 1.93 -13.43 20.96
CA TYR A 115 2.84 -12.99 19.90
C TYR A 115 3.41 -11.61 20.23
N LYS A 116 4.39 -11.17 19.44
CA LYS A 116 4.99 -9.84 19.59
C LYS A 116 4.54 -8.92 18.47
N TYR A 117 4.08 -7.73 18.83
CA TYR A 117 3.73 -6.67 17.90
C TYR A 117 4.32 -5.35 18.42
N GLU A 118 5.04 -4.61 17.58
CA GLU A 118 5.68 -3.31 17.94
C GLU A 118 6.49 -3.32 19.26
N ASN A 119 7.17 -4.44 19.57
CA ASN A 119 7.92 -4.69 20.81
C ASN A 119 7.07 -4.95 22.07
N GLU A 120 5.76 -5.06 21.94
CA GLU A 120 4.86 -5.46 23.01
C GLU A 120 4.47 -6.94 22.87
N ASN A 121 4.26 -7.62 24.00
CA ASN A 121 3.71 -8.98 23.97
C ASN A 121 2.18 -8.88 24.02
N ILE A 122 1.55 -9.23 22.92
CA ILE A 122 0.09 -9.29 22.82
C ILE A 122 -0.36 -10.69 23.24
N SER A 123 -1.49 -10.74 23.96
CA SER A 123 -2.11 -11.99 24.38
C SER A 123 -3.59 -11.94 24.06
N GLU A 124 -3.97 -12.74 23.08
CA GLU A 124 -5.29 -12.71 22.48
C GLU A 124 -6.07 -13.98 22.79
N ARG A 125 -7.34 -13.84 23.18
CA ARG A 125 -8.20 -14.99 23.42
C ARG A 125 -8.80 -15.47 22.10
N LEU A 126 -8.47 -16.70 21.72
CA LEU A 126 -9.01 -17.36 20.53
C LEU A 126 -10.25 -18.19 20.84
N TYR A 127 -10.30 -18.79 22.02
CA TYR A 127 -11.40 -19.64 22.45
C TYR A 127 -11.63 -19.52 23.96
N SER A 128 -12.90 -19.63 24.38
CA SER A 128 -13.29 -19.75 25.78
C SER A 128 -14.46 -20.72 25.92
N ARG A 129 -14.25 -21.81 26.67
CA ARG A 129 -15.27 -22.81 27.01
C ARG A 129 -16.38 -22.21 27.87
N ASP A 130 -16.05 -21.22 28.70
CA ASP A 130 -16.95 -20.56 29.63
C ASP A 130 -17.65 -19.33 28.99
N SER A 131 -17.56 -19.15 27.67
CA SER A 131 -18.23 -18.06 26.95
C SER A 131 -19.76 -18.16 27.08
N GLU A 132 -20.42 -17.07 27.48
CA GLU A 132 -21.88 -16.96 27.45
C GLU A 132 -22.43 -16.67 26.04
N TYR A 133 -21.53 -16.45 25.06
CA TYR A 133 -21.86 -16.07 23.69
C TYR A 133 -21.80 -17.27 22.74
N ILE A 134 -22.84 -17.40 21.92
CA ILE A 134 -22.99 -18.45 20.92
C ILE A 134 -22.72 -17.84 19.55
N TYR A 135 -21.68 -18.33 18.88
CA TYR A 135 -21.38 -17.98 17.50
C TYR A 135 -22.56 -18.30 16.58
N LYS A 136 -22.87 -17.40 15.65
CA LYS A 136 -23.92 -17.58 14.65
C LYS A 136 -23.40 -17.59 13.23
N ASP A 137 -22.61 -16.60 12.88
CA ASP A 137 -22.12 -16.44 11.52
C ASP A 137 -20.93 -15.49 11.45
N MET A 138 -20.32 -15.41 10.27
CA MET A 138 -19.28 -14.45 9.93
C MET A 138 -19.58 -13.81 8.58
N LEU A 139 -19.11 -12.58 8.41
CA LEU A 139 -19.15 -11.86 7.13
C LEU A 139 -17.75 -11.37 6.80
N ILE A 140 -17.29 -11.63 5.57
CA ILE A 140 -16.12 -10.96 5.01
C ILE A 140 -16.55 -9.56 4.57
N GLN A 141 -15.96 -8.54 5.18
CA GLN A 141 -16.28 -7.14 4.88
C GLN A 141 -15.39 -6.56 3.77
N GLY A 142 -14.18 -7.10 3.63
CA GLY A 142 -13.23 -6.69 2.62
C GLY A 142 -12.02 -7.60 2.62
N TYR A 143 -11.17 -7.39 1.62
CA TYR A 143 -9.87 -8.01 1.49
C TYR A 143 -8.98 -7.11 0.63
N ASN A 144 -7.68 -7.23 0.80
CA ASN A 144 -6.69 -6.58 -0.06
C ASN A 144 -5.40 -7.39 -0.11
N TYR A 145 -4.63 -7.25 -1.17
CA TYR A 145 -3.29 -7.84 -1.26
C TYR A 145 -2.21 -6.76 -1.21
N ASP A 146 -1.29 -6.90 -0.27
CA ASP A 146 -0.10 -6.06 -0.17
C ASP A 146 1.05 -6.72 -0.96
N VAL A 147 1.36 -6.12 -2.11
CA VAL A 147 2.40 -6.59 -3.03
C VAL A 147 3.80 -6.45 -2.42
N GLU A 148 4.04 -5.41 -1.60
CA GLU A 148 5.37 -5.15 -1.05
C GLU A 148 5.75 -6.21 -0.01
N ASN A 149 4.78 -6.60 0.82
CA ASN A 149 5.01 -7.55 1.91
C ASN A 149 4.62 -8.99 1.55
N ASP A 150 3.98 -9.22 0.40
CA ASP A 150 3.38 -10.49 -0.01
C ASP A 150 2.42 -11.02 1.05
N ILE A 151 1.44 -10.19 1.42
CA ILE A 151 0.45 -10.50 2.45
C ILE A 151 -0.96 -10.29 1.90
N PHE A 152 -1.80 -11.31 2.04
CA PHE A 152 -3.22 -11.22 1.74
C PHE A 152 -3.99 -10.91 3.02
N TYR A 153 -4.67 -9.78 3.06
CA TYR A 153 -5.46 -9.34 4.20
C TYR A 153 -6.93 -9.68 3.99
N ILE A 154 -7.59 -10.15 5.06
CA ILE A 154 -9.04 -10.35 5.13
C ILE A 154 -9.59 -9.66 6.37
N PHE A 155 -10.66 -8.90 6.18
CA PHE A 155 -11.41 -8.23 7.23
C PHE A 155 -12.72 -8.97 7.48
N LEU A 156 -12.88 -9.50 8.68
CA LEU A 156 -14.02 -10.32 9.08
C LEU A 156 -14.82 -9.60 10.15
N ARG A 157 -16.14 -9.81 10.12
CA ARG A 157 -17.04 -9.49 11.21
C ARG A 157 -17.73 -10.75 11.69
N GLU A 158 -17.61 -11.03 12.98
CA GLU A 158 -18.29 -12.17 13.60
C GLU A 158 -19.58 -11.75 14.30
N PHE A 159 -20.57 -12.63 14.27
CA PHE A 159 -21.88 -12.43 14.90
C PHE A 159 -22.11 -13.46 15.99
N TYR A 160 -22.45 -12.95 17.17
CA TYR A 160 -22.73 -13.74 18.35
C TYR A 160 -24.10 -13.38 18.92
N VAL A 161 -24.72 -14.34 19.61
CA VAL A 161 -25.91 -14.10 20.45
C VAL A 161 -25.64 -14.51 21.89
N ASP A 162 -26.37 -13.92 22.82
CA ASP A 162 -26.37 -14.36 24.21
C ASP A 162 -27.17 -15.67 24.40
N LYS A 163 -27.16 -16.19 25.63
CA LYS A 163 -27.97 -17.36 26.05
C LYS A 163 -29.48 -17.20 25.87
N HIS A 164 -29.98 -15.97 25.67
CA HIS A 164 -31.38 -15.65 25.43
C HIS A 164 -31.69 -15.47 23.93
N GLY A 165 -30.70 -15.66 23.05
CA GLY A 165 -30.83 -15.51 21.61
C GLY A 165 -30.88 -14.05 21.13
N LYS A 166 -30.56 -13.09 22.00
CA LYS A 166 -30.41 -11.68 21.60
C LYS A 166 -29.02 -11.48 20.99
N PRO A 167 -28.88 -10.60 19.98
CA PRO A 167 -27.56 -10.18 19.52
C PRO A 167 -26.70 -9.78 20.72
N ALA A 168 -25.47 -10.30 20.79
CA ALA A 168 -24.56 -9.89 21.84
C ALA A 168 -24.34 -8.37 21.73
N ASP A 169 -24.57 -7.62 22.81
CA ASP A 169 -24.28 -6.18 22.87
C ASP A 169 -22.76 -5.90 22.97
N ILE A 170 -21.93 -6.96 22.94
CA ILE A 170 -20.49 -6.82 22.72
C ILE A 170 -20.30 -6.31 21.29
N LEU A 171 -19.53 -5.23 21.17
CA LEU A 171 -19.09 -4.63 19.91
C LEU A 171 -18.78 -5.76 18.90
N PRO A 172 -19.24 -5.65 17.64
CA PRO A 172 -18.95 -6.67 16.64
C PRO A 172 -17.45 -6.98 16.66
N SER A 173 -17.09 -8.25 16.86
CA SER A 173 -15.68 -8.64 16.84
C SER A 173 -15.23 -8.52 15.38
N TYR A 174 -14.56 -7.42 15.08
CA TYR A 174 -13.83 -7.26 13.85
C TYR A 174 -12.51 -8.01 14.01
N LYS A 175 -12.18 -8.83 13.01
CA LYS A 175 -10.90 -9.54 12.96
C LYS A 175 -10.20 -9.21 11.66
N HIS A 176 -8.94 -8.84 11.76
CA HIS A 176 -8.07 -8.62 10.61
C HIS A 176 -7.05 -9.77 10.57
N LEU A 177 -7.12 -10.56 9.51
CA LEU A 177 -6.21 -11.68 9.28
C LEU A 177 -5.28 -11.33 8.13
N GLY A 178 -3.96 -11.40 8.35
CA GLY A 178 -2.97 -11.33 7.28
C GLY A 178 -2.38 -12.70 7.02
N PHE A 179 -2.51 -13.19 5.79
CA PHE A 179 -2.01 -14.47 5.33
C PHE A 179 -0.73 -14.28 4.53
N LYS A 180 0.29 -15.08 4.83
CA LYS A 180 1.54 -15.14 4.08
C LYS A 180 1.92 -16.58 3.78
N ARG A 181 2.53 -16.82 2.62
CA ARG A 181 3.01 -18.15 2.25
C ARG A 181 4.34 -18.45 2.94
N LEU A 182 4.35 -19.42 3.85
CA LEU A 182 5.51 -19.89 4.59
C LEU A 182 5.67 -21.40 4.37
N ASN A 183 6.84 -21.84 3.89
CA ASN A 183 7.11 -23.25 3.57
C ASN A 183 6.03 -23.89 2.67
N ASP A 184 5.63 -23.18 1.61
CA ASP A 184 4.58 -23.58 0.66
C ASP A 184 3.15 -23.70 1.22
N GLU A 185 2.92 -23.26 2.46
CA GLU A 185 1.60 -23.22 3.08
C GLU A 185 1.22 -21.77 3.41
N TRP A 186 -0.06 -21.42 3.26
CA TRP A 186 -0.56 -20.14 3.73
C TRP A 186 -0.78 -20.18 5.23
N LYS A 187 -0.16 -19.24 5.94
CA LYS A 187 -0.25 -19.09 7.40
C LYS A 187 -0.74 -17.70 7.75
N ILE A 188 -1.48 -17.60 8.83
CA ILE A 188 -1.84 -16.34 9.46
C ILE A 188 -0.59 -15.80 10.15
N VAL A 189 -0.09 -14.67 9.66
CA VAL A 189 1.06 -13.94 10.21
C VAL A 189 0.63 -12.66 10.94
N ILE A 190 -0.58 -12.17 10.66
CA ILE A 190 -1.17 -11.01 11.34
C ILE A 190 -2.53 -11.41 11.88
N LEU A 191 -2.75 -11.12 13.15
CA LEU A 191 -4.01 -11.30 13.86
C LEU A 191 -4.24 -10.03 14.67
N GLU A 192 -5.32 -9.32 14.36
CA GLU A 192 -5.73 -8.11 15.08
C GLU A 192 -7.24 -8.13 15.30
N HIS A 193 -7.67 -7.58 16.44
CA HIS A 193 -9.08 -7.34 16.72
C HIS A 193 -9.31 -5.84 16.87
N ASP A 194 -10.21 -5.29 16.07
CA ASP A 194 -10.67 -3.90 16.23
C ASP A 194 -11.90 -3.90 17.16
N VAL A 195 -11.82 -3.13 18.26
CA VAL A 195 -12.83 -3.06 19.35
C VAL A 195 -13.50 -1.69 19.36
#